data_AF-A0A6J5ATG3-F1
#
_entry.id   AF-A0A6J5ATG3-F1
#
_cell.length_a   1.000
_cell.length_b   1.000
_cell.length_c   1.000
_cell.angle_alpha   90.00
_cell.angle_beta   90.00
_cell.angle_gamma   90.00
#
_symmetry.space_group_name_H-M   'P 1'
#
loop_
_entity.id
_entity.type
_entity.pdbx_description
1 polymer ?
#
loop_
_entity_poly.entity_id
_entity_poly.type
_entity_poly.pdbx_seq_one_letter_code
_entity_poly.pdbx_strand_id
1 'polypeptide(L)'
;MYARLRCARLCKKVACGAVAQCGSGAAARFVSFVRFGKGVVSDVTDRVAKRESPFNVAGHACRPDCGACCIAPSISSPIPGMPNGKPAGVRCVQLGDDLRCAIFGQPERPACCSGLQPQAEMCGANRGEALAWLTQLEVRTQPGIE
;
A
#
# COMPACT_ATOMS: atom_id res chain seq x y z
N MET A 1 29.62 -4.15 -62.19
CA MET A 1 30.74 -3.60 -61.39
C MET A 1 31.06 -4.60 -60.28
N TYR A 2 32.30 -5.08 -60.29
CA TYR A 2 32.76 -6.32 -59.69
C TYR A 2 32.86 -6.29 -58.16
N ALA A 3 32.69 -7.49 -57.59
CA ALA A 3 32.79 -7.86 -56.20
C ALA A 3 34.18 -7.70 -55.54
N ARG A 4 34.19 -7.79 -54.20
CA ARG A 4 35.10 -8.57 -53.32
C ARG A 4 35.82 -7.77 -52.20
N LEU A 5 35.50 -8.18 -50.97
CA LEU A 5 36.39 -8.68 -49.89
C LEU A 5 37.65 -7.90 -49.44
N ARG A 6 37.68 -7.70 -48.10
CA ARG A 6 38.74 -8.05 -47.12
C ARG A 6 39.99 -7.17 -46.92
N CYS A 7 40.11 -6.74 -45.65
CA CYS A 7 41.13 -7.16 -44.68
C CYS A 7 42.54 -6.50 -44.69
N ALA A 8 42.91 -6.06 -43.47
CA ALA A 8 44.23 -6.03 -42.86
C ALA A 8 45.10 -4.76 -42.97
N ARG A 9 45.82 -4.53 -41.84
CA ARG A 9 47.01 -3.69 -41.62
C ARG A 9 46.71 -2.18 -41.43
N LEU A 10 47.17 -1.50 -40.38
CA LEU A 10 48.43 -1.63 -39.64
C LEU A 10 48.29 -1.19 -38.17
N CYS A 11 48.91 -2.00 -37.31
CA CYS A 11 49.49 -1.66 -36.03
C CYS A 11 50.87 -0.98 -36.25
N LYS A 12 51.35 -0.17 -35.27
CA LYS A 12 52.66 0.52 -35.08
C LYS A 12 52.52 2.05 -35.12
N LYS A 13 53.14 2.90 -34.28
CA LYS A 13 54.12 2.81 -33.17
C LYS A 13 54.21 4.26 -32.61
N VAL A 14 54.10 4.50 -31.29
CA VAL A 14 55.20 4.81 -30.33
C VAL A 14 55.63 6.29 -30.23
N ALA A 15 55.65 6.76 -28.96
CA ALA A 15 56.44 7.80 -28.29
C ALA A 15 56.05 9.30 -28.41
N CYS A 16 55.70 9.91 -27.28
CA CYS A 16 56.61 10.75 -26.46
C CYS A 16 55.82 11.40 -25.31
N GLY A 17 56.35 11.37 -24.08
CA GLY A 17 55.72 12.06 -22.95
C GLY A 17 56.08 11.48 -21.59
N ALA A 18 57.38 11.44 -21.28
CA ALA A 18 57.86 11.15 -19.95
C ALA A 18 57.60 12.35 -19.01
N VAL A 19 57.09 12.08 -17.81
CA VAL A 19 57.45 12.86 -16.62
C VAL A 19 57.72 11.84 -15.51
N ALA A 20 58.98 11.83 -15.09
CA ALA A 20 59.50 11.00 -14.03
C ALA A 20 59.12 11.56 -12.66
N GLN A 21 58.85 10.68 -11.71
CA GLN A 21 59.35 10.88 -10.34
C GLN A 21 59.54 9.54 -9.65
N CYS A 22 60.82 9.34 -9.29
CA CYS A 22 61.37 8.25 -8.52
C CYS A 22 61.15 8.55 -7.03
N GLY A 23 60.75 7.56 -6.24
CA GLY A 23 60.50 7.76 -4.80
C GLY A 23 60.26 6.44 -4.05
N SER A 24 61.35 5.72 -3.81
CA SER A 24 61.68 4.97 -2.59
C SER A 24 60.57 4.31 -1.74
N GLY A 25 60.50 2.98 -1.81
CA GLY A 25 60.72 2.12 -0.62
C GLY A 25 59.54 1.78 0.32
N ALA A 26 59.57 0.51 0.73
CA ALA A 26 58.93 -0.12 1.89
C ALA A 26 57.57 -0.83 1.69
N ALA A 27 57.56 -2.08 2.16
CA ALA A 27 56.54 -3.10 2.03
C ALA A 27 55.20 -2.76 2.69
N ALA A 28 54.08 -3.16 2.08
CA ALA A 28 52.79 -3.26 2.76
C ALA A 28 51.91 -4.39 2.17
N ARG A 29 51.87 -5.50 2.90
CA ARG A 29 50.71 -6.37 3.17
C ARG A 29 49.69 -6.57 2.03
N PHE A 30 49.84 -7.69 1.32
CA PHE A 30 48.73 -8.34 0.62
C PHE A 30 47.78 -8.96 1.66
N VAL A 31 46.63 -8.33 1.92
CA VAL A 31 45.54 -8.96 2.66
C VAL A 31 44.68 -9.70 1.64
N SER A 32 44.92 -11.01 1.52
CA SER A 32 43.99 -11.93 0.88
C SER A 32 42.80 -12.14 1.81
N PHE A 33 41.59 -11.78 1.37
CA PHE A 33 40.35 -12.24 2.00
C PHE A 33 39.40 -12.74 0.91
N VAL A 34 39.45 -14.05 0.69
CA VAL A 34 38.41 -14.82 0.02
C VAL A 34 37.23 -14.90 0.99
N ARG A 35 36.02 -14.49 0.57
CA ARG A 35 34.79 -14.79 1.31
C ARG A 35 33.86 -15.65 0.45
N PHE A 36 33.71 -16.88 0.93
CA PHE A 36 32.93 -17.99 0.40
C PHE A 36 31.54 -18.00 1.04
N GLY A 37 30.50 -18.28 0.24
CA GLY A 37 29.25 -18.88 0.69
C GLY A 37 28.17 -17.96 1.29
N LYS A 38 27.10 -17.74 0.51
CA LYS A 38 25.73 -18.18 0.83
C LYS A 38 24.81 -17.87 -0.36
N GLY A 39 24.20 -18.91 -0.92
CA GLY A 39 23.07 -18.76 -1.84
C GLY A 39 21.76 -18.51 -1.09
N VAL A 40 20.66 -18.78 -1.82
CA VAL A 40 19.26 -18.88 -1.40
C VAL A 40 18.39 -17.64 -1.73
N VAL A 41 17.80 -17.70 -2.93
CA VAL A 41 16.46 -17.25 -3.38
C VAL A 41 16.00 -15.80 -3.16
N SER A 42 15.84 -15.06 -4.27
CA SER A 42 15.11 -13.79 -4.34
C SER A 42 13.91 -13.96 -5.27
N ASP A 43 12.82 -14.60 -4.83
CA ASP A 43 11.53 -14.58 -5.53
C ASP A 43 10.33 -14.82 -4.58
N VAL A 44 10.29 -14.09 -3.46
CA VAL A 44 9.09 -13.98 -2.58
C VAL A 44 8.87 -12.50 -2.21
N THR A 45 9.13 -11.59 -3.15
CA THR A 45 8.90 -10.14 -2.95
C THR A 45 7.89 -9.52 -3.91
N ASP A 46 7.36 -10.28 -4.88
CA ASP A 46 6.48 -9.72 -5.91
C ASP A 46 4.97 -9.73 -5.56
N ARG A 47 4.56 -10.32 -4.43
CA ARG A 47 3.13 -10.34 -4.01
C ARG A 47 2.69 -9.20 -3.09
N VAL A 48 3.58 -8.25 -2.79
CA VAL A 48 3.26 -7.06 -1.98
C VAL A 48 3.33 -5.78 -2.83
N ALA A 49 2.81 -5.83 -4.06
CA ALA A 49 2.53 -4.64 -4.87
C ALA A 49 1.26 -3.90 -4.35
N LYS A 50 1.25 -3.54 -3.05
CA LYS A 50 0.17 -2.82 -2.37
C LYS A 50 0.17 -1.37 -2.87
N ARG A 51 -0.64 -1.10 -3.91
CA ARG A 51 -0.94 0.23 -4.42
C ARG A 51 -1.42 1.16 -3.30
N GLU A 52 -0.75 2.30 -3.20
CA GLU A 52 -0.93 3.38 -2.23
C GLU A 52 -2.07 4.35 -2.67
N SER A 53 -2.77 4.97 -1.70
CA SER A 53 -3.76 6.05 -1.93
C SER A 53 -3.10 7.45 -1.81
N PRO A 54 -3.72 8.55 -2.31
CA PRO A 54 -3.19 9.91 -2.16
C PRO A 54 -3.08 10.41 -0.71
N PHE A 55 -3.78 9.75 0.22
CA PHE A 55 -3.25 9.45 1.57
C PHE A 55 -2.90 7.98 1.55
N ASN A 56 -1.66 7.55 1.77
CA ASN A 56 -1.28 6.17 1.48
C ASN A 56 -2.09 5.12 2.28
N VAL A 57 -3.22 4.69 1.73
CA VAL A 57 -4.07 3.67 2.31
C VAL A 57 -4.67 2.79 1.20
N ALA A 58 -4.28 1.52 1.19
CA ALA A 58 -4.76 0.51 0.24
C ALA A 58 -6.30 0.49 0.12
N GLY A 59 -6.84 -0.11 -0.95
CA GLY A 59 -8.27 -0.14 -1.34
C GLY A 59 -9.30 -0.69 -0.34
N HIS A 60 -8.93 -0.78 0.93
CA HIS A 60 -9.65 -1.32 2.09
C HIS A 60 -9.57 -0.40 3.31
N ALA A 61 -9.13 0.84 3.14
CA ALA A 61 -9.17 1.84 4.20
C ALA A 61 -10.27 2.87 3.96
N CYS A 62 -10.85 3.37 5.05
CA CYS A 62 -11.94 4.34 4.98
C CYS A 62 -11.51 5.58 4.20
N ARG A 63 -12.11 5.77 3.02
CA ARG A 63 -11.93 6.99 2.21
C ARG A 63 -12.39 8.21 3.01
N PRO A 64 -11.67 9.35 2.94
CA PRO A 64 -12.19 10.60 3.47
C PRO A 64 -13.53 10.93 2.80
N ASP A 65 -14.38 11.65 3.51
CA ASP A 65 -15.69 12.10 3.03
C ASP A 65 -16.70 10.96 2.69
N CYS A 66 -16.42 9.71 3.09
CA CYS A 66 -17.29 8.58 2.77
C CYS A 66 -18.46 8.43 3.75
N GLY A 67 -18.22 8.34 5.06
CA GLY A 67 -19.25 8.23 6.11
C GLY A 67 -20.29 7.10 5.95
N ALA A 68 -20.18 6.21 4.96
CA ALA A 68 -21.24 5.29 4.57
C ALA A 68 -21.57 4.28 5.67
N CYS A 69 -20.55 3.73 6.33
CA CYS A 69 -20.71 2.82 7.47
C CYS A 69 -21.36 3.48 8.70
N CYS A 70 -21.31 4.81 8.81
CA CYS A 70 -21.97 5.56 9.88
C CYS A 70 -23.43 5.93 9.55
N ILE A 71 -23.90 5.66 8.33
CA ILE A 71 -25.26 6.01 7.88
C ILE A 71 -26.05 4.76 7.53
N ALA A 72 -25.54 3.92 6.63
CA ALA A 72 -26.31 2.86 5.99
C ALA A 72 -26.72 1.71 6.94
N PRO A 73 -25.79 0.99 7.62
CA PRO A 73 -26.13 -0.21 8.36
C PRO A 73 -26.89 0.12 9.65
N SER A 74 -27.71 -0.81 10.14
CA SER A 74 -28.19 -0.73 11.52
C SER A 74 -27.08 -1.12 12.50
N ILE A 75 -27.12 -0.54 13.71
CA ILE A 75 -26.22 -0.87 14.80
C ILE A 75 -27.08 -1.13 16.03
N SER A 76 -27.17 -2.38 16.48
CA SER A 76 -27.97 -2.73 17.67
C SER A 76 -27.24 -2.45 18.99
N SER A 77 -25.92 -2.24 18.94
CA SER A 77 -25.13 -1.94 20.14
C SER A 77 -25.19 -0.45 20.50
N PRO A 78 -25.13 -0.09 21.80
CA PRO A 78 -25.16 1.32 22.22
C PRO A 78 -24.00 2.12 21.63
N ILE A 79 -24.28 3.36 21.22
CA ILE A 79 -23.28 4.35 20.83
C ILE A 79 -23.38 5.51 21.83
N PRO A 80 -22.28 6.19 22.23
CA PRO A 80 -22.38 7.41 23.01
C PRO A 80 -23.31 8.43 22.33
N GLY A 81 -24.42 8.80 23.00
CA GLY A 81 -25.48 9.65 22.43
C GLY A 81 -26.62 8.91 21.69
N MET A 82 -26.52 7.59 21.51
CA MET A 82 -27.58 6.73 20.98
C MET A 82 -27.63 5.40 21.77
N PRO A 83 -28.24 5.37 22.97
CA PRO A 83 -28.20 4.21 23.87
C PRO A 83 -28.89 2.96 23.30
N ASN A 84 -29.89 3.13 22.45
CA ASN A 84 -30.61 2.04 21.78
C ASN A 84 -29.97 1.64 20.43
N GLY A 85 -28.75 2.12 20.17
CA GLY A 85 -28.08 1.93 18.89
C GLY A 85 -28.57 2.88 17.80
N LYS A 86 -28.26 2.54 16.55
CA LYS A 86 -28.53 3.37 15.36
C LYS A 86 -29.39 2.58 14.36
N PRO A 87 -30.57 3.08 13.98
CA PRO A 87 -31.33 2.47 12.89
C PRO A 87 -30.58 2.54 11.55
N ALA A 88 -30.92 1.63 10.63
CA ALA A 88 -30.41 1.68 9.26
C ALA A 88 -30.83 2.99 8.57
N GLY A 89 -29.95 3.53 7.73
CA GLY A 89 -30.15 4.81 7.02
C GLY A 89 -30.09 6.07 7.89
N VAL A 90 -30.14 5.95 9.22
CA VAL A 90 -30.03 7.09 10.14
C VAL A 90 -28.57 7.48 10.32
N ARG A 91 -28.30 8.80 10.28
CA ARG A 91 -26.98 9.37 10.53
C ARG A 91 -26.57 9.15 11.99
N CYS A 92 -25.40 8.55 12.21
CA CYS A 92 -24.83 8.40 13.54
C CYS A 92 -24.54 9.76 14.19
N VAL A 93 -24.83 9.91 15.48
CA VAL A 93 -24.52 11.13 16.26
C VAL A 93 -23.02 11.45 16.29
N GLN A 94 -22.17 10.44 16.11
CA GLN A 94 -20.71 10.57 16.07
C GLN A 94 -20.17 10.92 14.68
N LEU A 95 -21.01 11.07 13.66
CA LEU A 95 -20.56 11.44 12.32
C LEU A 95 -20.45 12.96 12.21
N GLY A 96 -19.21 13.48 12.25
CA GLY A 96 -18.90 14.90 12.10
C GLY A 96 -19.21 15.45 10.70
N ASP A 97 -19.16 16.77 10.56
CA ASP A 97 -19.45 17.45 9.29
C ASP A 97 -18.45 17.10 8.18
N ASP A 98 -17.24 16.71 8.55
CA ASP A 98 -16.19 16.17 7.68
C ASP A 98 -16.39 14.68 7.32
N LEU A 99 -17.53 14.10 7.73
CA LEU A 99 -17.94 12.73 7.47
C LEU A 99 -16.96 11.69 8.03
N ARG A 100 -16.28 12.04 9.11
CA ARG A 100 -15.47 11.13 9.92
C ARG A 100 -16.17 10.81 11.24
N CYS A 101 -15.88 9.63 11.77
CA CYS A 101 -16.38 9.23 13.07
C CYS A 101 -15.56 9.93 14.17
N ALA A 102 -16.21 10.73 15.01
CA ALA A 102 -15.58 11.50 16.08
C ALA A 102 -14.88 10.63 17.14
N ILE A 103 -15.33 9.38 17.30
CA ILE A 103 -14.76 8.39 18.22
C ILE A 103 -13.95 7.30 17.48
N PHE A 104 -13.44 7.58 16.28
CA PHE A 104 -12.64 6.59 15.54
C PHE A 104 -11.38 6.19 16.34
N GLY A 105 -11.28 4.91 16.69
CA GLY A 105 -10.11 4.37 17.42
C GLY A 105 -10.22 4.48 18.95
N GLN A 106 -11.28 5.09 19.46
CA GLN A 106 -11.52 5.25 20.89
C GLN A 106 -12.22 4.02 21.49
N PRO A 107 -12.02 3.73 22.79
CA PRO A 107 -12.61 2.57 23.45
C PRO A 107 -14.15 2.65 23.55
N GLU A 108 -14.74 3.84 23.50
CA GLU A 108 -16.19 4.03 23.48
C GLU A 108 -16.82 3.70 22.12
N ARG A 109 -16.00 3.46 21.08
CA ARG A 109 -16.49 3.04 19.77
C ARG A 109 -16.98 1.59 19.84
N PRO A 110 -18.24 1.31 19.47
CA PRO A 110 -18.79 -0.04 19.60
C PRO A 110 -17.99 -1.07 18.81
N ALA A 111 -17.91 -2.30 19.34
CA ALA A 111 -17.12 -3.40 18.78
C ALA A 111 -17.48 -3.71 17.32
N CYS A 112 -18.76 -3.62 16.93
CA CYS A 112 -19.17 -3.82 15.53
C CYS A 112 -18.59 -2.73 14.61
N CYS A 113 -18.48 -1.50 15.09
CA CYS A 113 -17.95 -0.37 14.33
C CYS A 113 -16.42 -0.42 14.23
N SER A 114 -15.72 -0.86 15.28
CA SER A 114 -14.25 -1.00 15.28
C SER A 114 -13.78 -2.28 14.57
N GLY A 115 -14.60 -3.33 14.57
CA GLY A 115 -14.35 -4.59 13.87
C GLY A 115 -14.62 -4.55 12.36
N LEU A 116 -15.37 -3.56 11.86
CA LEU A 116 -15.72 -3.45 10.44
C LEU A 116 -14.45 -3.33 9.56
N GLN A 117 -14.24 -4.32 8.71
CA GLN A 117 -13.14 -4.35 7.73
C GLN A 117 -13.66 -3.85 6.36
N PRO A 118 -13.22 -2.68 5.87
CA PRO A 118 -13.66 -2.20 4.58
C PRO A 118 -13.14 -3.12 3.46
N GLN A 119 -14.01 -3.47 2.52
CA GLN A 119 -13.69 -4.29 1.34
C GLN A 119 -13.97 -3.50 0.07
N ALA A 120 -13.39 -3.91 -1.07
CA ALA A 120 -13.55 -3.18 -2.33
C ALA A 120 -15.01 -3.19 -2.81
N GLU A 121 -15.69 -4.33 -2.67
CA GLU A 121 -17.10 -4.51 -3.02
C GLU A 121 -18.01 -3.65 -2.14
N MET A 122 -17.67 -3.53 -0.86
CA MET A 122 -18.40 -2.69 0.10
C MET A 122 -18.21 -1.20 -0.18
N CYS A 123 -17.00 -0.78 -0.51
CA CYS A 123 -16.66 0.65 -0.59
C CYS A 123 -16.89 1.23 -2.00
N GLY A 124 -16.81 0.41 -3.05
CA GLY A 124 -16.92 0.85 -4.43
C GLY A 124 -15.91 1.94 -4.81
N ALA A 125 -16.21 2.64 -5.90
CA ALA A 125 -15.42 3.77 -6.38
C ALA A 125 -15.77 5.09 -5.67
N ASN A 126 -16.99 5.21 -5.13
CA ASN A 126 -17.48 6.44 -4.52
C ASN A 126 -18.44 6.19 -3.35
N ARG A 127 -18.76 7.26 -2.63
CA ARG A 127 -19.66 7.23 -1.46
C ARG A 127 -21.05 6.67 -1.79
N GLY A 128 -21.61 7.03 -2.95
CA GLY A 128 -22.93 6.59 -3.37
C GLY A 128 -22.98 5.07 -3.55
N GLU A 129 -21.96 4.49 -4.18
CA GLU A 129 -21.81 3.03 -4.29
C GLU A 129 -21.70 2.36 -2.93
N ALA A 130 -20.90 2.92 -2.01
CA ALA A 130 -20.77 2.36 -0.66
C ALA A 130 -22.10 2.37 0.10
N LEU A 131 -22.85 3.47 0.04
CA LEU A 131 -24.16 3.59 0.66
C LEU A 131 -25.16 2.60 0.05
N ALA A 132 -25.20 2.48 -1.27
CA ALA A 132 -26.08 1.56 -1.98
C ALA A 132 -25.77 0.11 -1.62
N TRP A 133 -24.50 -0.28 -1.61
CA TRP A 133 -24.07 -1.64 -1.28
C TRP A 133 -24.42 -2.00 0.17
N LEU A 134 -24.09 -1.14 1.13
CA LEU A 134 -24.38 -1.38 2.55
C LEU A 134 -25.88 -1.44 2.83
N THR A 135 -26.67 -0.59 2.16
CA THR A 135 -28.14 -0.62 2.28
C THR A 135 -28.72 -1.92 1.72
N GLN A 136 -28.21 -2.40 0.58
CA GLN A 136 -28.62 -3.69 0.02
C GLN A 136 -28.22 -4.84 0.94
N LEU A 137 -27.02 -4.81 1.51
CA LEU A 137 -26.57 -5.83 2.44
C LEU A 137 -27.49 -5.89 3.65
N GLU A 138 -27.77 -4.75 4.27
CA GLU A 138 -28.67 -4.64 5.42
C GLU A 138 -30.01 -5.34 5.15
N VAL A 139 -30.67 -5.02 4.03
CA VAL A 139 -31.96 -5.62 3.64
C VAL A 139 -31.84 -7.13 3.45
N ARG A 140 -30.76 -7.60 2.81
CA ARG A 140 -30.54 -9.03 2.55
C ARG A 140 -30.24 -9.83 3.81
N THR A 141 -29.71 -9.20 4.85
CA THR A 141 -29.32 -9.85 6.11
C THR A 141 -30.30 -9.58 7.24
N GLN A 142 -31.48 -9.00 6.97
CA GLN A 142 -32.49 -8.81 8.01
C GLN A 142 -32.90 -10.18 8.57
N PRO A 143 -32.94 -10.34 9.91
CA PRO A 143 -33.50 -11.53 10.51
C PRO A 143 -34.98 -11.63 10.12
N GLY A 144 -35.40 -12.82 9.69
CA GLY A 144 -36.81 -13.10 9.47
C GLY A 144 -37.60 -12.84 10.75
N ILE A 145 -38.82 -12.31 10.59
CA ILE A 145 -39.75 -12.20 11.70
C ILE A 145 -40.38 -13.60 11.86
N GLU A 146 -39.76 -14.44 12.68
CA GLU A 146 -40.30 -15.75 13.08
C GLU A 146 -40.97 -15.65 14.45
#